data_AF-A0ABD1BL62-F1
#
_entry.id   AF-A0ABD1BL62-F1
#
_cell.length_a   1.000
_cell.length_b   1.000
_cell.length_c   1.000
_cell.angle_alpha   90.00
_cell.angle_beta   90.00
_cell.angle_gamma   90.00
#
_symmetry.space_group_name_H-M   'P 1'
#
loop_
_entity.id
_entity.type
_entity.pdbx_description
1 polymer ?
#
loop_
_entity_poly.entity_id
_entity_poly.type
_entity_poly.pdbx_seq_one_letter_code
_entity_poly.pdbx_strand_id
1 'polypeptide(L)' 'MLFSHCFCLSVFDVLAYTDTDVAVPFTWIESDPKLIANPHMVKLHAFDTKIHKVNTLVSYKNDEWDEEE' A
#
# COMPACT_ATOMS: atom_id res chain seq x y z
N MET A 1 -21.72 24.06 20.80
CA MET A 1 -20.86 22.86 20.81
C MET A 1 -21.21 22.06 19.57
N LEU A 2 -20.42 22.20 18.50
CA LEU A 2 -20.59 21.42 17.28
C LEU A 2 -19.66 20.20 17.41
N PHE A 3 -20.25 19.02 17.54
CA PHE A 3 -19.53 17.76 17.40
C PHE A 3 -19.02 17.69 15.96
N SER A 4 -17.74 18.00 15.77
CA SER A 4 -17.01 17.70 14.56
C SER A 4 -17.00 16.17 14.40
N HIS A 5 -17.93 15.66 13.59
CA HIS A 5 -17.75 14.34 12.99
C HIS A 5 -16.50 14.45 12.14
N CYS A 6 -15.40 13.91 12.65
CA CYS A 6 -14.13 13.79 11.96
C CYS A 6 -14.39 13.11 10.62
N PHE A 7 -14.40 13.89 9.55
CA PHE A 7 -14.25 13.38 8.20
C PHE A 7 -12.90 12.67 8.16
N CYS A 8 -12.89 11.34 8.19
CA CYS A 8 -11.67 10.57 7.98
C CYS A 8 -11.30 10.72 6.49
N LEU A 9 -10.51 11.75 6.18
CA LEU A 9 -9.97 11.96 4.84
C LEU A 9 -8.80 11.00 4.64
N SER A 10 -9.09 9.82 4.11
CA SER A 10 -8.04 8.91 3.67
C SER A 10 -7.35 9.48 2.42
N VAL A 11 -6.02 9.45 2.42
CA VAL A 11 -5.18 9.81 1.27
C VAL A 11 -4.56 8.52 0.73
N PHE A 12 -4.28 8.47 -0.56
CA PHE A 12 -3.58 7.35 -1.18
C PHE A 12 -2.19 7.77 -1.65
N ASP A 13 -1.24 6.86 -1.51
CA ASP A 13 0.11 6.98 -2.05
C ASP A 13 0.32 5.91 -3.12
N VAL A 14 1.17 6.21 -4.10
CA VAL A 14 1.60 5.25 -5.13
C VAL A 14 3.11 5.13 -5.07
N LEU A 15 3.60 3.91 -4.83
CA LEU A 15 5.02 3.59 -4.80
C LEU A 15 5.35 2.64 -5.95
N ALA A 16 6.44 2.91 -6.66
CA ALA A 16 6.99 2.03 -7.69
C ALA A 16 8.35 1.50 -7.21
N TYR A 17 8.49 0.18 -7.14
CA TYR A 17 9.78 -0.46 -6.85
C TYR A 17 10.46 -0.80 -8.17
N THR A 18 11.66 -0.27 -8.37
CA THR A 18 12.45 -0.44 -9.59
C THR A 18 13.83 -1.00 -9.27
N ASP A 19 14.60 -1.32 -10.32
CA ASP A 19 16.03 -1.60 -10.14
C ASP A 19 16.75 -0.36 -9.59
N THR A 20 17.85 -0.59 -8.88
CA THR A 20 18.58 0.45 -8.11
C THR A 20 19.32 1.47 -8.98
N ASP A 21 19.50 1.19 -10.26
CA ASP A 21 20.21 2.02 -11.23
C ASP A 21 19.28 2.78 -12.18
N VAL A 22 17.96 2.71 -11.95
CA VAL A 22 16.96 3.44 -12.73
C VAL A 22 16.98 4.92 -12.35
N ALA A 23 17.12 5.80 -13.35
CA ALA A 23 17.03 7.23 -13.14
C ALA A 23 15.61 7.65 -12.70
N VAL A 24 15.50 8.40 -11.60
CA VAL A 24 14.22 8.88 -11.06
C VAL A 24 13.66 9.99 -11.97
N PRO A 25 12.43 9.84 -12.50
CA PRO A 25 11.81 10.89 -13.31
C PRO A 25 11.55 12.16 -12.48
N PHE A 26 11.54 13.33 -13.13
CA PHE A 26 11.37 14.62 -12.46
C PHE A 26 10.09 14.75 -11.61
N THR A 27 9.02 14.05 -11.98
CA THR A 27 7.74 14.09 -11.24
C THR A 27 7.66 13.08 -10.09
N TRP A 28 8.71 12.30 -9.88
CA TRP A 28 8.81 11.26 -8.85
C TRP A 28 9.93 11.60 -7.88
N ILE A 29 9.88 10.99 -6.71
CA ILE A 29 10.89 11.13 -5.66
C ILE A 29 11.17 9.76 -5.06
N GLU A 30 12.40 9.55 -4.59
CA GLU A 30 12.73 8.40 -3.76
C GLU A 30 12.01 8.49 -2.42
N SER A 31 11.44 7.37 -1.97
CA SER A 31 10.65 7.31 -0.75
C SER A 31 10.99 6.07 0.07
N ASP A 32 10.85 6.18 1.40
CA ASP A 32 10.87 5.02 2.27
C ASP A 32 9.70 4.06 1.98
N PRO A 33 9.89 2.74 2.22
CA PRO A 33 8.82 1.77 2.02
C PRO A 33 7.70 1.96 3.05
N LYS A 34 6.46 2.05 2.57
CA LYS A 34 5.26 2.18 3.41
C LYS A 34 4.68 0.80 3.77
N LEU A 35 5.40 0.05 4.60
CA LEU A 35 4.97 -1.29 5.05
C LEU A 35 3.94 -1.20 6.19
N ILE A 36 2.94 -2.09 6.18
CA ILE A 36 1.97 -2.24 7.26
C ILE A 36 2.50 -3.30 8.25
N ALA A 37 2.51 -2.98 9.55
CA ALA A 37 2.90 -3.92 10.60
C ALA A 37 1.81 -4.99 10.83
N ASN A 38 2.22 -6.24 11.03
CA ASN A 38 1.34 -7.40 11.24
C ASN A 38 0.13 -7.44 10.27
N PRO A 39 0.36 -7.35 8.94
CA PRO A 39 -0.74 -7.25 8.01
C PRO A 39 -1.46 -8.58 7.83
N HIS A 40 -2.77 -8.51 7.68
CA HIS A 40 -3.50 -9.60 7.05
C HIS A 40 -3.37 -9.47 5.54
N MET A 41 -3.07 -10.59 4.88
CA MET A 41 -2.70 -10.63 3.48
C MET A 41 -3.69 -11.45 2.67
N VAL A 42 -4.23 -10.87 1.60
CA VAL A 42 -5.13 -11.54 0.66
C VAL A 42 -4.54 -11.49 -0.73
N LYS A 43 -4.27 -12.67 -1.30
CA LYS A 43 -3.77 -12.80 -2.67
C LYS A 43 -4.95 -12.82 -3.63
N LEU A 44 -4.90 -11.97 -4.66
CA LEU A 44 -5.92 -11.90 -5.71
C LEU A 44 -5.47 -12.65 -6.96
N HIS A 45 -6.38 -12.80 -7.91
CA HIS A 45 -6.13 -13.51 -9.16
C HIS A 45 -5.03 -12.82 -9.98
N ALA A 46 -4.00 -13.59 -10.34
CA ALA A 46 -2.91 -13.15 -11.21
C ALA A 46 -3.27 -13.39 -12.68
N PHE A 47 -2.75 -12.56 -13.58
CA PHE A 47 -2.85 -12.80 -15.02
C PHE A 47 -1.47 -12.80 -15.67
N ASP A 48 -1.38 -13.51 -16.79
CA ASP A 48 -0.12 -13.78 -17.49
C ASP A 48 -0.32 -13.58 -18.99
N THR A 49 0.53 -12.76 -19.58
CA THR A 49 0.55 -12.45 -21.02
C THR A 49 1.56 -13.30 -21.81
N LYS A 50 2.23 -14.25 -21.14
CA LYS A 50 3.41 -15.03 -21.54
C LYS A 50 4.73 -14.26 -21.58
N ILE A 51 4.68 -12.93 -21.51
CA ILE A 51 5.86 -12.05 -21.39
C ILE A 51 5.95 -11.51 -19.97
N HIS A 52 4.83 -11.03 -19.43
CA HIS A 52 4.74 -10.51 -18.07
C HIS A 52 3.65 -11.24 -17.30
N LYS A 53 3.99 -11.58 -16.05
CA LYS A 53 3.06 -12.10 -15.05
C LYS A 53 2.81 -11.04 -14.00
N VAL A 54 1.56 -10.65 -13.81
CA VAL A 54 1.17 -9.66 -12.81
C VAL A 54 0.49 -10.39 -11.65
N ASN A 55 1.13 -10.32 -10.48
CA ASN A 55 0.55 -10.82 -9.23
C ASN A 55 -0.06 -9.65 -8.45
N THR A 56 -1.16 -9.91 -7.76
CA THR A 56 -1.84 -8.90 -6.94
C THR A 56 -2.02 -9.41 -5.52
N LEU A 57 -1.74 -8.54 -4.55
CA LEU A 57 -1.76 -8.83 -3.13
C LEU A 57 -2.27 -7.58 -2.40
N VAL A 58 -3.21 -7.77 -1.49
CA VAL A 58 -3.70 -6.71 -0.61
C VAL A 58 -3.26 -7.02 0.81
N SER A 59 -2.61 -6.06 1.46
CA SER A 59 -2.26 -6.11 2.88
C SER A 59 -3.08 -5.07 3.61
N TYR A 60 -3.76 -5.44 4.68
CA TYR A 60 -4.56 -4.51 5.48
C TYR A 60 -4.27 -4.72 6.98
N LYS A 61 -4.40 -3.65 7.75
CA LYS A 61 -4.33 -3.69 9.20
C LYS A 61 -5.62 -4.31 9.72
N ASN A 62 -5.52 -5.27 10.65
CA ASN A 62 -6.68 -5.74 11.40
C ASN A 62 -6.75 -4.94 12.71
N ASP A 63 -7.82 -4.17 12.89
CA ASP A 63 -8.00 -3.32 14.07
C ASP A 63 -8.40 -4.14 15.31
N GLU A 64 -8.76 -5.41 15.17
CA GLU A 64 -9.11 -6.31 16.28
C GLU A 64 -7.90 -6.73 17.17
N TRP A 65 -6.67 -6.36 16.78
CA TRP A 65 -5.47 -6.59 17.60
C TRP A 65 -5.18 -5.46 18.60
N ASP A 66 -5.95 -4.36 18.56
CA ASP A 66 -5.79 -3.22 19.47
C ASP A 66 -6.74 -3.31 20.70
N GLU A 67 -7.49 -4.42 20.89
CA GLU A 67 -8.42 -4.63 22.02
C GLU A 67 -7.86 -5.50 23.18
N GLU A 68 -6.62 -5.99 23.10
CA GLU A 68 -5.99 -6.82 24.16
C GLU A 68 -4.85 -6.12 24.95
N GLU A 69 -4.92 -4.79 25.15
CA GLU A 69 -4.16 -4.07 26.20
C GLU A 69 -5.06 -3.32 27.21
#